data_AF-A0A9D2NK76-F1
#
_entry.id   AF-A0A9D2NK76-F1
#
_cell.length_a   1.000
_cell.length_b   1.000
_cell.length_c   1.000
_cell.angle_alpha   90.00
_cell.angle_beta   90.00
_cell.angle_gamma   90.00
#
_symmetry.space_group_name_H-M   'P 1'
#
loop_
_entity.id
_entity.type
_entity.pdbx_description
1 polymer ?
#
loop_
_entity_poly.entity_id
_entity_poly.type
_entity_poly.pdbx_seq_one_letter_code
_entity_poly.pdbx_strand_id
1 'polypeptide(L)'
;MVTLTIDNKKISVPEGTTIMKAAASAGIIIPHLCYLEGINEISACKVCVVEIQGKVKLVTACNNPVEEGMVLFTNSPKVRSVRRTNVELILSQHNSNCATCVRSGNCNLQKLSNDLGILDVPYKKEITEMPWNRDFPLIRDFGKCIKCMRCVQICDKVQALHIWDVQNTGSRTTVDVSENRTIEESDCSVCGQCITHCPTGALRERDDTAKVFRALADPETVTVVQVAPAVRTAWAESLDIPSYMATEGRMVAALKKIGFDYVFDTNFSADLTIMEEGNELLSRLADPGEKRWPMFTSCCPAWVSFIKSQYPQLADHLSTAKSPQQMFGAVTKSYFAEQIGVEPEKLCCISIMPCVSKKREATLPDMYSASSGRVPDVDIVLTTRELARMIRAEHIAPALLTEEAFDSPLGESSGAGVIFGVTGGVMEAALRTAYYCVEGVNPPPDAFSDVRGLEGRKEASFRLGDRTLRTCTVSGLKNARDLMEDILRGDAQYDFVEVMACPGGCVGGGGQPITDGMEMADVRGPKLYQIDEKRPIRFSHENPEIARLYAEYLEKPLGERSHSLLHTHG
;
A
#
# COMPACT_ATOMS: atom_id res chain seq x y z
N MET A 1 10.31 -27.46 26.43
CA MET A 1 11.20 -26.30 26.65
C MET A 1 12.62 -26.79 26.49
N VAL A 2 13.47 -25.99 25.85
CA VAL A 2 14.88 -26.28 25.59
C VAL A 2 15.71 -25.18 26.22
N THR A 3 16.76 -25.54 26.94
CA THR A 3 17.67 -24.63 27.63
C THR A 3 18.99 -24.54 26.87
N LEU A 4 19.43 -23.30 26.62
CA LEU A 4 20.68 -23.02 25.91
C LEU A 4 21.35 -21.77 26.47
N THR A 5 22.60 -21.53 26.05
CA THR A 5 23.35 -20.33 26.40
C THR A 5 23.68 -19.54 25.12
N ILE A 6 23.31 -18.26 25.06
CA ILE A 6 23.66 -17.35 23.95
C ILE A 6 24.43 -16.17 24.52
N ASP A 7 25.66 -15.95 24.08
CA ASP A 7 26.54 -14.87 24.57
C ASP A 7 26.59 -14.80 26.11
N ASN A 8 26.79 -15.96 26.75
CA ASN A 8 26.82 -16.18 28.20
C ASN A 8 25.48 -15.97 28.94
N LYS A 9 24.37 -15.74 28.23
CA LYS A 9 23.03 -15.69 28.81
C LYS A 9 22.35 -17.05 28.68
N LYS A 10 22.02 -17.67 29.81
CA LYS A 10 21.22 -18.90 29.84
C LYS A 10 19.75 -18.55 29.66
N ILE A 11 19.09 -19.17 28.67
CA ILE A 11 17.67 -18.93 28.34
C ILE A 11 16.95 -20.26 28.16
N SER A 12 15.62 -20.22 28.25
CA SER A 12 14.76 -21.38 27.96
C SER A 12 13.65 -20.95 27.00
N VAL A 13 13.49 -21.69 25.91
CA VAL A 13 12.52 -21.39 24.84
C VAL A 13 11.75 -22.67 24.44
N PRO A 14 10.60 -22.56 23.75
CA PRO A 14 9.93 -23.72 23.18
C PRO A 14 10.84 -24.52 22.24
N GLU A 15 10.67 -25.84 22.22
CA GLU A 15 11.38 -26.71 21.28
C GLU A 15 11.01 -26.33 19.83
N GLY A 16 11.97 -26.42 18.91
CA GLY A 16 11.79 -26.00 17.51
C GLY A 16 11.96 -24.49 17.26
N THR A 17 12.14 -23.67 18.30
CA THR A 17 12.46 -22.24 18.14
C THR A 17 13.77 -22.07 17.37
N THR A 18 13.81 -21.21 16.36
CA THR A 18 15.05 -20.92 15.62
C THR A 18 16.04 -20.15 16.49
N ILE A 19 17.33 -20.28 16.20
CA ILE A 19 18.38 -19.51 16.89
C ILE A 19 18.11 -18.01 16.80
N MET A 20 17.62 -17.51 15.65
CA MET A 20 17.26 -16.11 15.45
C MET A 20 16.19 -15.65 16.45
N LYS A 21 15.11 -16.41 16.60
CA LYS A 21 14.01 -16.10 17.53
C LYS A 21 14.45 -16.22 18.99
N ALA A 22 15.24 -17.26 19.31
CA ALA A 22 15.79 -17.44 20.65
C ALA A 22 16.70 -16.27 21.05
N ALA A 23 17.58 -15.82 20.16
CA ALA A 23 18.43 -14.65 20.38
C ALA A 23 17.60 -13.36 20.58
N ALA A 24 16.59 -13.13 19.75
CA ALA A 24 15.70 -11.97 19.88
C ALA A 24 15.00 -11.93 21.25
N SER A 25 14.51 -13.08 21.75
CA SER A 25 13.89 -13.19 23.09
C SER A 25 14.85 -12.84 24.24
N ALA A 26 16.16 -12.94 24.01
CA ALA A 26 17.21 -12.59 24.98
C ALA A 26 17.73 -11.14 24.82
N GLY A 27 17.09 -10.34 23.96
CA GLY A 27 17.53 -8.99 23.59
C GLY A 27 18.81 -8.98 22.75
N ILE A 28 19.12 -10.07 22.04
CA ILE A 28 20.30 -10.19 21.18
C ILE A 28 19.85 -10.08 19.72
N ILE A 29 20.33 -9.04 19.04
CA ILE A 29 20.02 -8.80 17.63
C ILE A 29 21.08 -9.46 16.76
N ILE A 30 20.67 -10.42 15.93
CA ILE A 30 21.54 -11.05 14.94
C ILE A 30 21.35 -10.35 13.59
N PRO A 31 22.41 -9.77 12.98
CA PRO A 31 22.30 -9.10 11.69
C PRO A 31 21.81 -10.02 10.57
N HIS A 32 20.99 -9.50 9.66
CA HIS A 32 20.46 -10.25 8.53
C HIS A 32 20.06 -9.31 7.37
N LEU A 33 19.86 -9.89 6.18
CA LEU A 33 19.39 -9.17 4.99
C LEU A 33 18.25 -9.90 4.28
N CYS A 34 18.46 -11.18 3.95
CA CYS A 34 17.45 -11.97 3.25
C CYS A 34 16.33 -12.44 4.18
N TYR A 35 16.60 -12.60 5.47
CA TYR A 35 15.61 -13.09 6.42
C TYR A 35 14.41 -12.14 6.46
N LEU A 36 13.22 -12.72 6.30
CA LEU A 36 11.93 -12.08 6.56
C LEU A 36 11.09 -13.15 7.27
N GLU A 37 10.71 -12.89 8.51
CA GLU A 37 10.08 -13.89 9.37
C GLU A 37 8.83 -14.48 8.72
N GLY A 38 8.72 -15.82 8.70
CA GLY A 38 7.58 -16.53 8.11
C GLY A 38 7.48 -16.47 6.57
N ILE A 39 8.23 -15.58 5.91
CA ILE A 39 8.14 -15.35 4.46
C ILE A 39 9.39 -15.83 3.74
N ASN A 40 10.59 -15.44 4.17
CA ASN A 40 11.84 -15.74 3.48
C ASN A 40 12.95 -16.17 4.45
N GLU A 41 13.10 -17.49 4.63
CA GLU A 41 14.02 -18.10 5.62
C GLU A 41 15.11 -18.97 4.93
N ILE A 42 15.53 -18.55 3.74
CA ILE A 42 16.39 -19.34 2.83
C ILE A 42 17.88 -19.31 3.17
N SER A 43 18.30 -18.51 4.16
CA SER A 43 19.70 -18.39 4.57
C SER A 43 20.69 -18.01 3.44
N ALA A 44 20.23 -17.33 2.38
CA ALA A 44 21.05 -17.04 1.20
C ALA A 44 22.16 -16.02 1.46
N CYS A 45 21.86 -14.93 2.19
CA CYS A 45 22.84 -13.87 2.42
C CYS A 45 23.98 -14.23 3.39
N LYS A 46 23.83 -15.30 4.18
CA LYS A 46 24.78 -15.75 5.22
C LYS A 46 25.24 -14.66 6.21
N VAL A 47 24.49 -13.57 6.38
CA VAL A 47 24.81 -12.52 7.36
C VAL A 47 24.48 -12.98 8.79
N CYS A 48 23.44 -13.79 8.96
CA CYS A 48 22.95 -14.29 10.24
C CYS A 48 23.77 -15.45 10.82
N VAL A 49 25.04 -15.59 10.43
CA VAL A 49 25.91 -16.66 10.92
C VAL A 49 26.22 -16.50 12.40
N VAL A 50 26.27 -17.62 13.11
CA VAL A 50 26.65 -17.75 14.52
C VAL A 50 27.59 -18.93 14.71
N GLU A 51 28.34 -18.91 15.81
CA GLU A 51 29.23 -20.00 16.21
C GLU A 51 28.59 -20.86 17.29
N ILE A 52 28.75 -22.18 17.19
CA ILE A 52 28.35 -23.14 18.22
C ILE A 52 29.63 -23.68 18.86
N GLN A 53 29.70 -23.69 20.19
CA GLN A 53 30.83 -24.25 20.92
C GLN A 53 31.08 -25.71 20.47
N GLY A 54 32.35 -26.03 20.21
CA GLY A 54 32.78 -27.36 19.75
C GLY A 54 32.53 -27.65 18.27
N LYS A 55 31.85 -26.78 17.51
CA LYS A 55 31.66 -26.95 16.06
C LYS A 55 32.64 -26.08 15.27
N VAL A 56 33.28 -26.69 14.26
CA VAL A 56 34.20 -25.99 13.36
C VAL A 56 33.46 -25.14 12.32
N LYS A 57 32.24 -25.50 11.91
CA LYS A 57 31.47 -24.72 10.93
C LYS A 57 30.55 -23.74 11.63
N LEU A 58 30.43 -22.52 11.07
CA LEU A 58 29.39 -21.58 11.47
C LEU A 58 28.04 -22.07 10.93
N VAL A 59 26.96 -21.75 11.64
CA VAL A 59 25.59 -22.07 11.22
C VAL A 59 24.77 -20.79 11.05
N THR A 60 23.67 -20.86 10.30
CA THR A 60 22.79 -19.71 10.07
C THR A 60 21.68 -19.65 11.11
N ALA A 61 21.52 -18.51 11.77
CA ALA A 61 20.54 -18.39 12.86
C ALA A 61 19.08 -18.46 12.39
N CYS A 62 18.78 -18.01 11.18
CA CYS A 62 17.41 -17.79 10.73
C CYS A 62 16.61 -19.07 10.44
N ASN A 63 17.26 -20.21 10.23
CA ASN A 63 16.58 -21.46 9.86
C ASN A 63 17.13 -22.70 10.58
N ASN A 64 18.02 -22.54 11.55
CA ASN A 64 18.47 -23.65 12.40
C ASN A 64 17.75 -23.55 13.76
N PRO A 65 17.11 -24.63 14.24
CA PRO A 65 16.51 -24.68 15.57
C PRO A 65 17.58 -24.70 16.66
N VAL A 66 17.20 -24.30 17.87
CA VAL A 66 18.01 -24.50 19.07
C VAL A 66 17.88 -25.94 19.59
N GLU A 67 18.95 -26.48 20.16
CA GLU A 67 18.99 -27.79 20.82
C GLU A 67 19.39 -27.62 22.29
N GLU A 68 19.02 -28.60 23.13
CA GLU A 68 19.33 -28.61 24.56
C GLU A 68 20.83 -28.55 24.80
N GLY A 69 21.26 -27.69 25.70
CA GLY A 69 22.66 -27.52 26.06
C GLY A 69 23.50 -26.79 25.00
N MET A 70 22.92 -26.26 23.92
CA MET A 70 23.66 -25.45 22.96
C MET A 70 24.35 -24.26 23.64
N VAL A 71 25.58 -23.98 23.25
CA VAL A 71 26.31 -22.76 23.62
C VAL A 71 26.66 -22.00 22.34
N LEU A 72 26.06 -20.83 22.17
CA LEU A 72 26.09 -20.01 20.96
C LEU A 72 26.86 -18.71 21.20
N PHE A 73 27.68 -18.33 20.23
CA PHE A 73 28.34 -17.03 20.18
C PHE A 73 27.91 -16.29 18.92
N THR A 74 27.28 -15.12 19.09
CA THR A 74 26.74 -14.35 17.95
C THR A 74 27.75 -13.40 17.33
N ASN A 75 28.86 -13.14 18.03
CA ASN A 75 29.87 -12.13 17.68
C ASN A 75 31.31 -12.55 18.01
N SER A 76 31.62 -13.85 17.94
CA SER A 76 33.01 -14.31 18.03
C SER A 76 33.89 -13.69 16.93
N PRO A 77 35.23 -13.66 17.08
CA PRO A 77 36.12 -13.15 16.03
C PRO A 77 35.88 -13.81 14.67
N LYS A 78 35.61 -15.11 14.67
CA LYS A 78 35.27 -15.89 13.48
C LYS A 78 33.96 -15.46 12.84
N VAL A 79 32.90 -15.31 13.63
CA VAL A 79 31.59 -14.85 13.15
C VAL A 79 31.70 -13.46 12.54
N ARG A 80 32.39 -12.54 13.21
CA ARG A 80 32.62 -11.16 12.72
C ARG A 80 33.35 -11.15 11.38
N SER A 81 34.44 -11.92 11.27
CA SER A 81 35.22 -12.01 10.02
C SER A 81 34.38 -12.55 8.87
N VAL A 82 33.68 -13.67 9.07
CA VAL A 82 32.88 -14.30 7.99
C VAL A 82 31.71 -13.41 7.58
N ARG A 83 31.01 -12.79 8.55
CA ARG A 83 29.91 -11.87 8.25
C ARG A 83 30.38 -10.68 7.44
N ARG A 84 31.53 -10.10 7.79
CA ARG A 84 32.14 -9.00 7.04
C ARG A 84 32.45 -9.40 5.60
N THR A 85 33.11 -10.54 5.40
CA THR A 85 33.39 -11.07 4.04
C THR A 85 32.12 -11.27 3.22
N ASN A 86 31.06 -11.83 3.82
CA ASN A 86 29.78 -12.01 3.11
C ASN A 86 29.19 -10.69 2.64
N VAL A 87 29.25 -9.64 3.46
CA VAL A 87 28.75 -8.30 3.09
C VAL A 87 29.65 -7.64 2.05
N GLU A 88 30.98 -7.76 2.15
CA GLU A 88 31.92 -7.27 1.14
C GLU A 88 31.69 -7.93 -0.23
N LEU A 89 31.37 -9.22 -0.29
CA LEU A 89 31.00 -9.92 -1.52
C LEU A 89 29.66 -9.47 -2.09
N ILE A 90 28.67 -9.16 -1.24
CA ILE A 90 27.41 -8.56 -1.69
C ILE A 90 27.69 -7.18 -2.29
N LEU A 91 28.52 -6.36 -1.63
CA LEU A 91 28.88 -5.03 -2.09
C LEU A 91 29.70 -5.04 -3.38
N SER A 92 30.48 -6.09 -3.65
CA SER A 92 31.20 -6.23 -4.92
C SER A 92 30.26 -6.40 -6.12
N GLN A 93 29.00 -6.80 -5.90
CA GLN A 93 27.96 -6.89 -6.94
C GLN A 93 26.90 -5.79 -6.83
N HIS A 94 27.11 -4.79 -5.97
CA HIS A 94 26.13 -3.74 -5.66
C HIS A 94 26.62 -2.34 -6.02
N ASN A 95 25.80 -1.60 -6.75
CA ASN A 95 26.02 -0.19 -7.02
C ASN A 95 25.77 0.65 -5.75
N SER A 96 26.84 0.94 -5.02
CA SER A 96 26.83 1.64 -3.73
C SER A 96 26.83 3.18 -3.85
N ASN A 97 26.24 3.73 -4.92
CA ASN A 97 26.04 5.18 -5.09
C ASN A 97 24.90 5.70 -4.19
N CYS A 98 25.13 5.65 -2.87
CA CYS A 98 24.10 5.93 -1.86
C CYS A 98 23.56 7.36 -1.92
N ALA A 99 24.38 8.35 -2.27
CA ALA A 99 23.98 9.76 -2.31
C ALA A 99 22.81 10.05 -3.27
N THR A 100 22.64 9.26 -4.33
CA THR A 100 21.55 9.40 -5.31
C THR A 100 20.48 8.33 -5.15
N CYS A 101 20.58 7.46 -4.14
CA CYS A 101 19.68 6.34 -3.95
C CYS A 101 18.43 6.76 -3.14
N VAL A 102 17.24 6.41 -3.64
CA VAL A 102 15.96 6.66 -2.92
C VAL A 102 15.84 5.96 -1.57
N ARG A 103 16.74 5.01 -1.28
CA ARG A 103 16.83 4.29 -0.01
C ARG A 103 17.94 4.80 0.91
N SER A 104 18.58 5.92 0.57
CA SER A 104 19.58 6.53 1.45
C SER A 104 18.95 6.87 2.79
N GLY A 105 19.57 6.42 3.89
CA GLY A 105 19.07 6.64 5.25
C GLY A 105 18.13 5.56 5.77
N ASN A 106 17.55 4.70 4.91
CA ASN A 106 16.70 3.58 5.32
C ASN A 106 16.99 2.26 4.59
N CYS A 107 18.20 2.10 4.03
CA CYS A 107 18.67 0.88 3.35
C CYS A 107 19.33 -0.06 4.36
N ASN A 108 18.90 -1.32 4.42
CA ASN A 108 19.43 -2.30 5.36
C ASN A 108 20.88 -2.68 5.04
N LEU A 109 21.22 -2.79 3.74
CA LEU A 109 22.59 -3.06 3.32
C LEU A 109 23.53 -1.91 3.68
N GLN A 110 23.08 -0.66 3.50
CA GLN A 110 23.83 0.52 3.88
C GLN A 110 24.08 0.54 5.39
N LYS A 111 23.02 0.36 6.19
CA LYS A 111 23.11 0.30 7.65
C LYS A 111 24.08 -0.81 8.08
N LEU A 112 23.89 -2.03 7.59
CA LEU A 112 24.75 -3.17 7.94
C LEU A 112 26.22 -2.95 7.55
N SER A 113 26.49 -2.39 6.37
CA SER A 113 27.85 -2.07 5.93
C SER A 113 28.52 -1.07 6.89
N ASN A 114 27.77 -0.05 7.30
CA ASN A 114 28.24 0.96 8.24
C ASN A 114 28.50 0.36 9.63
N ASP A 115 27.56 -0.45 10.13
CA ASP A 115 27.66 -1.14 11.43
C ASP A 115 28.86 -2.10 11.48
N LEU A 116 29.27 -2.67 10.34
CA LEU A 116 30.45 -3.54 10.21
C LEU A 116 31.76 -2.78 9.94
N GLY A 117 31.70 -1.45 9.79
CA GLY A 117 32.87 -0.61 9.49
C GLY A 117 33.52 -0.96 8.15
N ILE A 118 32.74 -1.31 7.12
CA ILE A 118 33.27 -1.57 5.78
C ILE A 118 33.47 -0.23 5.07
N LEU A 119 34.73 0.19 4.93
CA LEU A 119 35.13 1.44 4.30
C LEU A 119 35.55 1.27 2.84
N ASP A 120 36.04 0.07 2.50
CA ASP A 120 36.46 -0.32 1.16
C ASP A 120 36.14 -1.81 0.95
N VAL A 121 35.97 -2.20 -0.32
CA VAL A 121 35.67 -3.58 -0.71
C VAL A 121 36.86 -4.14 -1.50
N PRO A 122 37.58 -5.15 -0.99
CA PRO A 122 38.81 -5.65 -1.60
C PRO A 122 38.58 -6.50 -2.86
N TYR A 123 37.34 -6.64 -3.29
CA TYR A 123 36.93 -7.46 -4.43
C TYR A 123 36.63 -6.61 -5.66
N LYS A 124 36.93 -7.14 -6.84
CA LYS A 124 36.54 -6.51 -8.10
C LYS A 124 35.03 -6.30 -8.14
N LYS A 125 34.60 -5.10 -8.53
CA LYS A 125 33.18 -4.80 -8.73
C LYS A 125 32.66 -5.45 -10.01
N GLU A 126 31.58 -6.21 -9.89
CA GLU A 126 30.86 -6.88 -10.97
C GLU A 126 29.36 -6.66 -10.81
N ILE A 127 28.90 -5.50 -11.30
CA ILE A 127 27.51 -5.05 -11.16
C ILE A 127 26.69 -5.59 -12.34
N THR A 128 25.50 -6.12 -12.04
CA THR A 128 24.55 -6.55 -13.07
C THR A 128 23.74 -5.36 -13.59
N GLU A 129 23.72 -5.18 -14.90
CA GLU A 129 22.93 -4.15 -15.59
C GLU A 129 22.04 -4.80 -16.65
N MET A 130 20.75 -4.45 -16.63
CA MET A 130 19.76 -4.90 -17.59
C MET A 130 18.77 -3.76 -17.85
N PRO A 131 18.21 -3.66 -19.07
CA PRO A 131 17.22 -2.64 -19.38
C PRO A 131 15.94 -2.85 -18.58
N TRP A 132 15.24 -1.76 -18.30
CA TRP A 132 13.92 -1.75 -17.68
C TRP A 132 13.13 -0.56 -18.18
N ASN A 133 11.84 -0.76 -18.49
CA ASN A 133 10.96 0.33 -18.90
C ASN A 133 10.81 1.35 -17.76
N ARG A 134 11.25 2.59 -18.00
CA ARG A 134 11.20 3.66 -16.99
C ARG A 134 9.83 4.31 -16.86
N ASP A 135 8.92 4.03 -17.79
CA ASP A 135 7.54 4.51 -17.75
C ASP A 135 6.62 3.57 -16.96
N PHE A 136 7.02 2.32 -16.69
CA PHE A 136 6.24 1.40 -15.86
C PHE A 136 6.19 1.90 -14.39
N PRO A 137 5.05 1.83 -13.68
CA PRO A 137 4.94 2.36 -12.32
C PRO A 137 5.89 1.73 -11.29
N LEU A 138 6.31 0.48 -11.52
CA LEU A 138 7.33 -0.21 -10.72
C LEU A 138 8.66 -0.18 -11.47
N ILE A 139 9.70 0.30 -10.80
CA ILE A 139 11.05 0.40 -11.36
C ILE A 139 11.96 -0.63 -10.71
N ARG A 140 12.66 -1.38 -11.55
CA ARG A 140 13.71 -2.31 -11.15
C ARG A 140 15.09 -1.75 -11.48
N ASP A 141 15.99 -1.83 -10.51
CA ASP A 141 17.41 -1.50 -10.64
C ASP A 141 18.23 -2.75 -10.28
N PHE A 142 18.70 -3.45 -11.32
CA PHE A 142 19.46 -4.69 -11.19
C PHE A 142 20.77 -4.48 -10.43
N GLY A 143 21.40 -3.31 -10.58
CA GLY A 143 22.66 -2.98 -9.92
C GLY A 143 22.52 -2.84 -8.41
N LYS A 144 21.30 -2.68 -7.89
CA LYS A 144 21.03 -2.59 -6.45
C LYS A 144 20.48 -3.89 -5.85
N CYS A 145 20.26 -4.92 -6.66
CA CYS A 145 19.70 -6.19 -6.20
C CYS A 145 20.77 -7.02 -5.48
N ILE A 146 20.46 -7.47 -4.26
CA ILE A 146 21.34 -8.36 -3.47
C ILE A 146 20.92 -9.83 -3.56
N LYS A 147 20.04 -10.17 -4.51
CA LYS A 147 19.57 -11.54 -4.77
C LYS A 147 19.13 -12.23 -3.47
N CYS A 148 18.30 -11.53 -2.70
CA CYS A 148 17.81 -12.03 -1.41
C CYS A 148 16.49 -12.78 -1.52
N MET A 149 15.82 -12.73 -2.68
CA MET A 149 14.53 -13.35 -2.98
C MET A 149 13.36 -12.91 -2.09
N ARG A 150 13.50 -11.85 -1.25
CA ARG A 150 12.36 -11.30 -0.49
C ARG A 150 11.20 -10.88 -1.39
N CYS A 151 11.51 -10.25 -2.54
CA CYS A 151 10.51 -9.87 -3.54
C CYS A 151 9.79 -11.06 -4.18
N VAL A 152 10.50 -12.18 -4.40
CA VAL A 152 9.92 -13.44 -4.89
C VAL A 152 8.97 -13.98 -3.83
N GLN A 153 9.46 -14.20 -2.61
CA GLN A 153 8.67 -14.82 -1.56
C GLN A 153 7.44 -14.01 -1.13
N ILE A 154 7.52 -12.68 -1.08
CA ILE A 154 6.34 -11.85 -0.75
C ILE A 154 5.30 -11.89 -1.88
N CYS A 155 5.75 -11.93 -3.14
CA CYS A 155 4.88 -12.01 -4.30
C CYS A 155 4.18 -13.38 -4.38
N ASP A 156 4.86 -14.45 -3.99
CA ASP A 156 4.33 -15.81 -3.99
C ASP A 156 3.41 -16.06 -2.79
N LYS A 157 3.92 -15.83 -1.58
CA LYS A 157 3.28 -16.28 -0.33
C LYS A 157 2.19 -15.34 0.18
N VAL A 158 2.24 -14.05 -0.19
CA VAL A 158 1.27 -13.05 0.31
C VAL A 158 0.38 -12.55 -0.82
N GLN A 159 0.93 -12.39 -2.02
CA GLN A 159 0.18 -11.86 -3.16
C GLN A 159 -0.30 -12.93 -4.14
N ALA A 160 0.25 -14.16 -4.09
CA ALA A 160 -0.10 -15.28 -4.97
C ALA A 160 -0.14 -14.93 -6.48
N LEU A 161 0.82 -14.10 -6.92
CA LEU A 161 0.91 -13.62 -8.30
C LEU A 161 2.11 -14.19 -9.08
N HIS A 162 3.14 -14.70 -8.40
CA HIS A 162 4.28 -15.37 -9.04
C HIS A 162 5.00 -14.54 -10.13
N ILE A 163 5.10 -13.23 -9.93
CA ILE A 163 5.70 -12.29 -10.91
C ILE A 163 7.21 -12.38 -10.97
N TRP A 164 7.87 -12.73 -9.86
CA TRP A 164 9.34 -12.73 -9.77
C TRP A 164 9.87 -14.15 -9.68
N ASP A 165 10.99 -14.41 -10.35
CA ASP A 165 11.69 -15.69 -10.27
C ASP A 165 13.22 -15.49 -10.33
N VAL A 166 13.96 -16.55 -10.03
CA VAL A 166 15.42 -16.62 -10.17
C VAL A 166 15.75 -17.08 -11.60
N GLN A 167 16.40 -16.19 -12.35
CA GLN A 167 16.84 -16.45 -13.72
C GLN A 167 18.35 -16.69 -13.77
N ASN A 168 18.79 -17.38 -14.83
CA ASN A 168 20.19 -17.72 -15.12
C ASN A 168 20.86 -18.62 -14.06
N THR A 169 22.13 -18.97 -14.29
CA THR A 169 22.93 -19.88 -13.45
C THR A 169 24.33 -19.32 -13.13
N GLY A 170 24.91 -19.82 -12.04
CA GLY A 170 26.27 -19.47 -11.61
C GLY A 170 26.42 -17.98 -11.29
N SER A 171 27.48 -17.35 -11.79
CA SER A 171 27.73 -15.92 -11.59
C SER A 171 26.66 -15.01 -12.23
N ARG A 172 25.90 -15.53 -13.21
CA ARG A 172 24.85 -14.78 -13.94
C ARG A 172 23.49 -14.81 -13.24
N THR A 173 23.34 -15.58 -12.17
CA THR A 173 22.06 -15.68 -11.44
C THR A 173 21.57 -14.31 -11.00
N THR A 174 20.32 -14.01 -11.31
CA THR A 174 19.62 -12.77 -10.93
C THR A 174 18.18 -13.08 -10.58
N VAL A 175 17.48 -12.13 -9.96
CA VAL A 175 16.02 -12.17 -9.89
C VAL A 175 15.50 -11.43 -11.10
N ASP A 176 14.46 -11.89 -11.77
CA ASP A 176 13.77 -11.11 -12.81
C ASP A 176 12.30 -11.52 -12.90
N VAL A 177 11.56 -10.97 -13.86
CA VAL A 177 10.19 -11.38 -14.15
C VAL A 177 10.16 -12.88 -14.50
N SER A 178 9.18 -13.60 -13.99
CA SER A 178 8.99 -15.04 -14.22
C SER A 178 8.78 -15.34 -15.71
N GLU A 179 9.10 -16.57 -16.10
CA GLU A 179 8.94 -17.06 -17.49
C GLU A 179 9.69 -16.23 -18.55
N ASN A 180 10.67 -15.43 -18.13
CA ASN A 180 11.49 -14.58 -18.99
C ASN A 180 10.66 -13.57 -19.83
N ARG A 181 9.51 -13.14 -19.28
CA ARG A 181 8.62 -12.12 -19.86
C ARG A 181 9.10 -10.70 -19.52
N THR A 182 8.58 -9.70 -20.23
CA THR A 182 8.65 -8.30 -19.76
C THR A 182 7.65 -8.06 -18.62
N ILE A 183 7.82 -6.97 -17.86
CA ILE A 183 6.88 -6.66 -16.77
C ILE A 183 5.50 -6.28 -17.29
N GLU A 184 5.43 -5.71 -18.50
CA GLU A 184 4.21 -5.33 -19.20
C GLU A 184 3.38 -6.53 -19.64
N GLU A 185 4.04 -7.63 -20.01
CA GLU A 185 3.40 -8.90 -20.40
C GLU A 185 3.03 -9.78 -19.20
N SER A 186 3.37 -9.34 -17.97
CA SER A 186 3.08 -10.07 -16.75
C SER A 186 1.72 -9.71 -16.15
N ASP A 187 1.17 -10.60 -15.34
CA ASP A 187 -0.09 -10.38 -14.62
C ASP A 187 0.09 -9.54 -13.34
N CYS A 188 1.14 -8.72 -13.27
CA CYS A 188 1.49 -7.94 -12.10
C CYS A 188 0.36 -6.98 -11.71
N SER A 189 -0.11 -7.07 -10.46
CA SER A 189 -1.12 -6.15 -9.93
C SER A 189 -0.55 -4.80 -9.50
N VAL A 190 0.77 -4.59 -9.60
CA VAL A 190 1.46 -3.35 -9.21
C VAL A 190 1.15 -2.92 -7.76
N CYS A 191 0.84 -3.89 -6.87
CA CYS A 191 0.51 -3.61 -5.48
C CYS A 191 1.69 -2.99 -4.70
N GLY A 192 2.92 -3.25 -5.14
CA GLY A 192 4.15 -2.69 -4.58
C GLY A 192 4.65 -3.38 -3.31
N GLN A 193 4.10 -4.53 -2.91
CA GLN A 193 4.60 -5.28 -1.74
C GLN A 193 6.04 -5.78 -1.91
N CYS A 194 6.48 -6.03 -3.14
CA CYS A 194 7.88 -6.33 -3.43
C CYS A 194 8.81 -5.11 -3.22
N ILE A 195 8.30 -3.88 -3.31
CA ILE A 195 9.06 -2.64 -3.05
C ILE A 195 9.25 -2.47 -1.54
N THR A 196 8.18 -2.57 -0.75
CA THR A 196 8.22 -2.41 0.71
C THR A 196 9.09 -3.47 1.39
N HIS A 197 9.15 -4.67 0.84
CA HIS A 197 9.97 -5.77 1.34
C HIS A 197 11.34 -5.89 0.67
N CYS A 198 11.73 -4.95 -0.19
CA CYS A 198 13.08 -4.90 -0.72
C CYS A 198 14.02 -4.29 0.36
N PRO A 199 15.14 -4.94 0.75
CA PRO A 199 16.05 -4.38 1.74
C PRO A 199 16.96 -3.27 1.18
N THR A 200 16.91 -3.02 -0.13
CA THR A 200 17.76 -2.05 -0.85
C THR A 200 16.94 -1.21 -1.83
N GLY A 201 17.59 -0.39 -2.67
CA GLY A 201 16.94 0.38 -3.73
C GLY A 201 16.70 -0.37 -5.04
N ALA A 202 16.69 -1.72 -5.02
CA ALA A 202 16.52 -2.53 -6.24
C ALA A 202 15.12 -2.47 -6.83
N LEU A 203 14.11 -2.24 -5.99
CA LEU A 203 12.72 -2.04 -6.39
C LEU A 203 12.23 -0.74 -5.80
N ARG A 204 11.60 0.10 -6.61
CA ARG A 204 11.01 1.38 -6.20
C ARG A 204 9.82 1.73 -7.08
N GLU A 205 9.05 2.73 -6.66
CA GLU A 205 8.08 3.39 -7.52
C GLU A 205 8.76 4.24 -8.61
N ARG A 206 8.06 4.43 -9.73
CA ARG A 206 8.36 5.49 -10.69
C ARG A 206 8.19 6.82 -9.98
N ASP A 207 9.18 7.70 -10.12
CA ASP A 207 9.16 9.02 -9.50
C ASP A 207 8.53 10.01 -10.49
N ASP A 208 7.38 10.56 -10.11
CA ASP A 208 6.62 11.53 -10.90
C ASP A 208 6.73 12.95 -10.31
N THR A 209 7.58 13.19 -9.31
CA THR A 209 7.73 14.53 -8.67
C THR A 209 8.16 15.60 -9.68
N ALA A 210 9.03 15.26 -10.64
CA ALA A 210 9.43 16.17 -11.71
C ALA A 210 8.27 16.54 -12.66
N LYS A 211 7.23 15.71 -12.78
CA LYS A 211 6.02 16.08 -13.55
C LYS A 211 5.20 17.11 -12.78
N VAL A 212 5.10 16.94 -11.46
CA VAL A 212 4.40 17.90 -10.59
C VAL A 212 5.11 19.25 -10.55
N PHE A 213 6.43 19.28 -10.37
CA PHE A 213 7.17 20.55 -10.40
C PHE A 213 7.05 21.28 -11.75
N ARG A 214 6.90 20.55 -12.86
CA ARG A 214 6.61 21.19 -14.16
C ARG A 214 5.21 21.80 -14.22
N ALA A 215 4.20 21.12 -13.67
CA ALA A 215 2.85 21.67 -13.58
C ALA A 215 2.79 22.90 -12.66
N LEU A 216 3.46 22.84 -11.51
CA LEU A 216 3.56 23.97 -10.55
C LEU A 216 4.30 25.18 -11.13
N ALA A 217 5.21 24.96 -12.08
CA ALA A 217 5.98 26.03 -12.71
C ALA A 217 5.27 26.65 -13.93
N ASP A 218 4.18 26.04 -14.41
CA ASP A 218 3.44 26.52 -15.57
C ASP A 218 2.31 27.48 -15.14
N PRO A 219 2.40 28.78 -15.45
CA PRO A 219 1.41 29.76 -15.01
C PRO A 219 0.04 29.60 -15.68
N GLU A 220 -0.07 28.82 -16.76
CA GLU A 220 -1.35 28.54 -17.44
C GLU A 220 -2.06 27.31 -16.86
N THR A 221 -1.38 26.55 -16.00
CA THR A 221 -1.91 25.34 -15.36
C THR A 221 -2.41 25.66 -13.97
N VAL A 222 -3.65 25.29 -13.67
CA VAL A 222 -4.21 25.31 -12.32
C VAL A 222 -4.00 23.95 -11.68
N THR A 223 -3.25 23.89 -10.58
CA THR A 223 -2.89 22.65 -9.89
C THR A 223 -3.84 22.33 -8.74
N VAL A 224 -4.40 21.12 -8.78
CA VAL A 224 -5.27 20.60 -7.72
C VAL A 224 -4.63 19.35 -7.16
N VAL A 225 -4.44 19.28 -5.84
CA VAL A 225 -3.92 18.08 -5.17
C VAL A 225 -4.94 17.46 -4.23
N GLN A 226 -5.18 16.16 -4.37
CA GLN A 226 -6.00 15.36 -3.44
C GLN A 226 -5.13 14.41 -2.61
N VAL A 227 -5.50 14.18 -1.35
CA VAL A 227 -4.74 13.31 -0.44
C VAL A 227 -5.56 12.12 0.06
N ALA A 228 -5.06 10.91 -0.16
CA ALA A 228 -5.72 9.69 0.28
C ALA A 228 -5.82 9.51 1.80
N PRO A 229 -6.78 8.71 2.30
CA PRO A 229 -6.98 8.50 3.74
C PRO A 229 -5.70 8.03 4.45
N ALA A 230 -5.01 7.00 3.95
CA ALA A 230 -3.85 6.46 4.66
C ALA A 230 -2.61 7.38 4.69
N VAL A 231 -2.51 8.39 3.82
CA VAL A 231 -1.34 9.28 3.74
C VAL A 231 -1.18 10.08 5.03
N ARG A 232 -2.27 10.58 5.61
CA ARG A 232 -2.25 11.36 6.86
C ARG A 232 -1.69 10.60 8.06
N THR A 233 -1.68 9.27 8.02
CA THR A 233 -1.11 8.45 9.10
C THR A 233 0.40 8.23 9.00
N ALA A 234 0.98 8.51 7.82
CA ALA A 234 2.32 8.06 7.45
C ALA A 234 3.22 9.14 6.80
N TRP A 235 2.68 10.25 6.28
CA TRP A 235 3.42 11.28 5.53
C TRP A 235 4.66 11.83 6.27
N ALA A 236 4.57 11.88 7.60
CA ALA A 236 5.58 12.42 8.49
C ALA A 236 6.66 11.42 8.93
N GLU A 237 6.46 10.11 8.74
CA GLU A 237 7.35 9.08 9.29
C GLU A 237 8.79 9.20 8.77
N SER A 238 8.95 9.75 7.56
CA SER A 238 10.25 10.01 6.94
C SER A 238 10.65 11.49 6.99
N LEU A 239 10.09 12.31 7.87
CA LEU A 239 10.39 13.75 7.93
C LEU A 239 11.03 14.22 9.24
N ASP A 240 11.42 13.27 10.11
CA ASP A 240 12.05 13.54 11.41
C ASP A 240 11.25 14.53 12.29
N ILE A 241 9.91 14.54 12.14
CA ILE A 241 9.01 15.31 13.00
C ILE A 241 8.36 14.41 14.06
N PRO A 242 8.13 14.91 15.29
CA PRO A 242 7.40 14.16 16.30
C PRO A 242 5.99 13.78 15.83
N SER A 243 5.53 12.58 16.17
CA SER A 243 4.24 12.04 15.71
C SER A 243 3.04 12.91 16.09
N TYR A 244 3.07 13.59 17.24
CA TYR A 244 1.99 14.49 17.66
C TYR A 244 1.89 15.77 16.80
N MET A 245 2.95 16.13 16.06
CA MET A 245 2.94 17.24 15.12
C MET A 245 2.50 16.82 13.71
N ALA A 246 2.41 15.52 13.43
CA ALA A 246 2.04 14.99 12.11
C ALA A 246 0.53 15.10 11.84
N THR A 247 -0.04 16.30 11.95
CA THR A 247 -1.47 16.57 11.80
C THR A 247 -1.86 16.77 10.34
N GLU A 248 -3.15 16.57 10.04
CA GLU A 248 -3.72 16.85 8.70
C GLU A 248 -3.46 18.31 8.31
N GLY A 249 -3.67 19.26 9.23
CA GLY A 249 -3.52 20.67 8.90
C GLY A 249 -2.09 21.10 8.58
N ARG A 250 -1.06 20.48 9.19
CA ARG A 250 0.34 20.75 8.81
C ARG A 250 0.71 20.11 7.47
N MET A 251 0.09 18.99 7.12
CA MET A 251 0.25 18.39 5.80
C MET A 251 -0.33 19.31 4.72
N VAL A 252 -1.53 19.86 4.93
CA VAL A 252 -2.13 20.84 4.02
C VAL A 252 -1.25 22.08 3.90
N ALA A 253 -0.81 22.65 5.03
CA ALA A 253 0.09 23.81 5.02
C ALA A 253 1.39 23.53 4.24
N ALA A 254 1.95 22.32 4.35
CA ALA A 254 3.13 21.92 3.59
C ALA A 254 2.84 21.85 2.08
N LEU A 255 1.69 21.32 1.67
CA LEU A 255 1.27 21.29 0.26
C LEU A 255 1.06 22.70 -0.30
N LYS A 256 0.37 23.58 0.44
CA LYS A 256 0.22 25.00 0.05
C LYS A 256 1.58 25.69 -0.05
N LYS A 257 2.52 25.38 0.85
CA LYS A 257 3.88 25.91 0.82
C LYS A 257 4.72 25.41 -0.37
N ILE A 258 4.48 24.18 -0.84
CA ILE A 258 5.07 23.65 -2.09
C ILE A 258 4.57 24.45 -3.31
N GLY A 259 3.35 24.99 -3.25
CA GLY A 259 2.80 25.88 -4.27
C GLY A 259 1.58 25.35 -5.02
N PHE A 260 0.89 24.30 -4.51
CA PHE A 260 -0.38 23.87 -5.11
C PHE A 260 -1.46 24.94 -4.95
N ASP A 261 -2.25 25.18 -6.00
CA ASP A 261 -3.31 26.21 -5.99
C ASP A 261 -4.50 25.79 -5.12
N TYR A 262 -4.89 24.51 -5.19
CA TYR A 262 -5.97 23.94 -4.38
C TYR A 262 -5.54 22.61 -3.74
N VAL A 263 -5.77 22.49 -2.44
CA VAL A 263 -5.46 21.30 -1.63
C VAL A 263 -6.77 20.73 -1.07
N PHE A 264 -7.14 19.56 -1.57
CA PHE A 264 -8.40 18.86 -1.26
C PHE A 264 -8.16 17.47 -0.65
N ASP A 265 -9.24 16.85 -0.19
CA ASP A 265 -9.20 15.56 0.50
C ASP A 265 -9.85 14.46 -0.36
N THR A 266 -9.13 13.37 -0.66
CA THR A 266 -9.74 12.21 -1.34
C THR A 266 -10.83 11.57 -0.48
N ASN A 267 -10.87 11.82 0.82
CA ASN A 267 -11.96 11.33 1.66
C ASN A 267 -13.33 11.93 1.26
N PHE A 268 -13.36 13.12 0.64
CA PHE A 268 -14.58 13.67 0.03
C PHE A 268 -15.13 12.70 -1.01
N SER A 269 -14.29 12.25 -1.94
CA SER A 269 -14.72 11.31 -2.97
C SER A 269 -14.83 9.87 -2.45
N ALA A 270 -14.27 9.54 -1.29
CA ALA A 270 -14.58 8.29 -0.60
C ALA A 270 -16.04 8.28 -0.12
N ASP A 271 -16.53 9.40 0.42
CA ASP A 271 -17.96 9.57 0.71
C ASP A 271 -18.80 9.44 -0.57
N LEU A 272 -18.34 10.04 -1.67
CA LEU A 272 -18.99 9.91 -2.98
C LEU A 272 -19.03 8.45 -3.48
N THR A 273 -17.94 7.70 -3.32
CA THR A 273 -17.91 6.28 -3.64
C THR A 273 -18.94 5.50 -2.83
N ILE A 274 -19.10 5.81 -1.53
CA ILE A 274 -20.14 5.17 -0.71
C ILE A 274 -21.54 5.52 -1.18
N MET A 275 -21.78 6.75 -1.63
CA MET A 275 -23.07 7.14 -2.17
C MET A 275 -23.42 6.30 -3.40
N GLU A 276 -22.50 6.08 -4.34
CA GLU A 276 -22.77 5.25 -5.52
C GLU A 276 -22.78 3.74 -5.19
N GLU A 277 -21.75 3.24 -4.51
CA GLU A 277 -21.55 1.82 -4.22
C GLU A 277 -22.57 1.28 -3.22
N GLY A 278 -22.93 2.06 -2.20
CA GLY A 278 -23.99 1.71 -1.25
C GLY A 278 -25.36 1.64 -1.92
N ASN A 279 -25.67 2.58 -2.81
CA ASN A 279 -26.92 2.52 -3.59
C ASN A 279 -26.90 1.40 -4.63
N GLU A 280 -25.75 1.09 -5.24
CA GLU A 280 -25.59 -0.05 -6.15
C GLU A 280 -25.88 -1.38 -5.42
N LEU A 281 -25.36 -1.55 -4.20
CA LEU A 281 -25.67 -2.71 -3.37
C LEU A 281 -27.17 -2.82 -3.11
N LEU A 282 -27.83 -1.73 -2.71
CA LEU A 282 -29.28 -1.72 -2.48
C LEU A 282 -30.08 -2.02 -3.74
N SER A 283 -29.66 -1.49 -4.88
CA SER A 283 -30.26 -1.77 -6.19
C SER A 283 -30.13 -3.25 -6.57
N ARG A 284 -28.95 -3.85 -6.38
CA ARG A 284 -28.75 -5.30 -6.60
C ARG A 284 -29.59 -6.14 -5.65
N LEU A 285 -29.71 -5.75 -4.38
CA LEU A 285 -30.57 -6.43 -3.42
C LEU A 285 -32.05 -6.32 -3.81
N ALA A 286 -32.51 -5.19 -4.35
CA ALA A 286 -33.89 -5.02 -4.79
C ALA A 286 -34.27 -5.98 -5.93
N ASP A 287 -33.33 -6.29 -6.84
CA ASP A 287 -33.50 -7.25 -7.94
C ASP A 287 -32.40 -8.33 -7.98
N PRO A 288 -32.53 -9.39 -7.15
CA PRO A 288 -31.52 -10.45 -7.07
C PRO A 288 -31.43 -11.34 -8.31
N GLY A 289 -32.47 -11.34 -9.17
CA GLY A 289 -32.61 -12.30 -10.27
C GLY A 289 -31.79 -11.93 -11.52
N GLU A 290 -31.52 -10.64 -11.71
CA GLU A 290 -30.78 -10.12 -12.87
C GLU A 290 -29.29 -9.83 -12.58
N LYS A 291 -28.88 -9.87 -11.31
CA LYS A 291 -27.55 -9.40 -10.87
C LYS A 291 -26.67 -10.54 -10.36
N ARG A 292 -25.36 -10.45 -10.67
CA ARG A 292 -24.37 -11.46 -10.26
C ARG A 292 -23.91 -11.22 -8.83
N TRP A 293 -23.79 -12.31 -8.06
CA TRP A 293 -23.41 -12.30 -6.64
C TRP A 293 -22.16 -13.14 -6.36
N PRO A 294 -21.30 -12.74 -5.41
CA PRO A 294 -21.38 -11.52 -4.58
C PRO A 294 -21.10 -10.24 -5.39
N MET A 295 -21.43 -9.07 -4.83
CA MET A 295 -20.88 -7.80 -5.30
C MET A 295 -19.50 -7.57 -4.68
N PHE A 296 -18.48 -7.31 -5.50
CA PHE A 296 -17.12 -7.00 -5.03
C PHE A 296 -16.87 -5.50 -5.04
N THR A 297 -16.17 -4.97 -4.03
CA THR A 297 -15.64 -3.60 -4.08
C THR A 297 -14.65 -3.42 -5.24
N SER A 298 -14.61 -2.25 -5.87
CA SER A 298 -13.75 -1.93 -7.03
C SER A 298 -12.66 -0.88 -6.74
N CYS A 299 -12.63 -0.31 -5.53
CA CYS A 299 -11.78 0.85 -5.21
C CYS A 299 -10.26 0.55 -5.17
N CYS A 300 -9.87 -0.72 -5.00
CA CYS A 300 -8.48 -1.17 -4.96
C CYS A 300 -8.01 -1.61 -6.37
N PRO A 301 -7.18 -0.83 -7.08
CA PRO A 301 -6.81 -1.16 -8.47
C PRO A 301 -5.96 -2.44 -8.59
N ALA A 302 -5.19 -2.78 -7.56
CA ALA A 302 -4.43 -4.02 -7.56
C ALA A 302 -5.35 -5.25 -7.45
N TRP A 303 -6.46 -5.13 -6.72
CA TRP A 303 -7.52 -6.14 -6.70
C TRP A 303 -8.23 -6.22 -8.04
N VAL A 304 -8.64 -5.09 -8.62
CA VAL A 304 -9.29 -5.05 -9.95
C VAL A 304 -8.42 -5.70 -11.02
N SER A 305 -7.11 -5.43 -11.03
CA SER A 305 -6.22 -6.11 -11.99
C SER A 305 -6.03 -7.59 -11.69
N PHE A 306 -6.01 -8.00 -10.41
CA PHE A 306 -5.93 -9.40 -10.04
C PHE A 306 -7.16 -10.18 -10.47
N ILE A 307 -8.37 -9.71 -10.18
CA ILE A 307 -9.59 -10.43 -10.56
C ILE A 307 -9.72 -10.51 -12.09
N LYS A 308 -9.39 -9.43 -12.82
CA LYS A 308 -9.45 -9.44 -14.29
C LYS A 308 -8.46 -10.39 -14.95
N SER A 309 -7.25 -10.54 -14.40
CA SER A 309 -6.25 -11.45 -14.97
C SER A 309 -6.44 -12.89 -14.50
N GLN A 310 -6.72 -13.11 -13.21
CA GLN A 310 -6.74 -14.44 -12.60
C GLN A 310 -8.12 -15.09 -12.58
N TYR A 311 -9.18 -14.29 -12.53
CA TYR A 311 -10.59 -14.72 -12.40
C TYR A 311 -11.53 -13.90 -13.31
N PRO A 312 -11.25 -13.76 -14.62
CA PRO A 312 -12.04 -12.91 -15.52
C PRO A 312 -13.54 -13.24 -15.51
N GLN A 313 -13.91 -14.50 -15.27
CA GLN A 313 -15.30 -14.93 -15.14
C GLN A 313 -16.06 -14.30 -13.96
N LEU A 314 -15.35 -13.78 -12.96
CA LEU A 314 -15.90 -13.06 -11.81
C LEU A 314 -15.76 -11.53 -11.93
N ALA A 315 -15.14 -11.00 -12.99
CA ALA A 315 -14.92 -9.56 -13.13
C ALA A 315 -16.23 -8.75 -13.14
N ASP A 316 -17.28 -9.28 -13.77
CA ASP A 316 -18.62 -8.64 -13.85
C ASP A 316 -19.31 -8.48 -12.48
N HIS A 317 -18.74 -9.04 -11.40
CA HIS A 317 -19.26 -8.91 -10.04
C HIS A 317 -18.76 -7.63 -9.34
N LEU A 318 -17.73 -6.97 -9.88
CA LEU A 318 -17.22 -5.71 -9.35
C LEU A 318 -18.32 -4.65 -9.31
N SER A 319 -18.26 -3.78 -8.30
CA SER A 319 -18.98 -2.53 -8.29
C SER A 319 -18.59 -1.71 -9.51
N THR A 320 -19.58 -1.10 -10.13
CA THR A 320 -19.36 -0.20 -11.26
C THR A 320 -18.87 1.17 -10.79
N ALA A 321 -19.00 1.49 -9.50
CA ALA A 321 -18.49 2.72 -8.92
C ALA A 321 -16.97 2.83 -9.15
N LYS A 322 -16.51 3.99 -9.60
CA LYS A 322 -15.08 4.30 -9.68
C LYS A 322 -14.46 4.39 -8.29
N SER A 323 -13.14 4.25 -8.22
CA SER A 323 -12.45 4.47 -6.95
C SER A 323 -12.51 5.94 -6.51
N PRO A 324 -12.29 6.23 -5.21
CA PRO A 324 -12.26 7.60 -4.71
C PRO A 324 -11.30 8.51 -5.48
N GLN A 325 -10.12 8.01 -5.88
CA GLN A 325 -9.17 8.78 -6.70
C GLN A 325 -9.79 9.26 -8.01
N GLN A 326 -10.49 8.37 -8.71
CA GLN A 326 -10.98 8.62 -10.05
C GLN A 326 -12.28 9.41 -10.03
N MET A 327 -13.16 9.12 -9.06
CA MET A 327 -14.33 9.98 -8.80
C MET A 327 -13.90 11.41 -8.49
N PHE A 328 -12.86 11.60 -7.67
CA PHE A 328 -12.34 12.94 -7.38
C PHE A 328 -11.88 13.66 -8.64
N GLY A 329 -11.10 12.98 -9.48
CA GLY A 329 -10.60 13.54 -10.74
C GLY A 329 -11.73 13.94 -11.68
N ALA A 330 -12.73 13.07 -11.84
CA ALA A 330 -13.91 13.31 -12.65
C ALA A 330 -14.71 14.53 -12.15
N VAL A 331 -14.94 14.64 -10.84
CA VAL A 331 -15.65 15.79 -10.23
C VAL A 331 -14.82 17.08 -10.33
N THR A 332 -13.51 17.00 -10.13
CA THR A 332 -12.61 18.17 -10.21
C THR A 332 -12.62 18.78 -11.61
N LYS A 333 -12.50 17.94 -12.64
CA LYS A 333 -12.47 18.37 -14.04
C LYS A 333 -13.84 18.59 -14.68
N SER A 334 -14.90 18.53 -13.89
CA SER A 334 -16.26 18.82 -14.34
C SER A 334 -16.91 19.85 -13.43
N TYR A 335 -17.48 19.44 -12.31
CA TYR A 335 -18.13 20.32 -11.34
C TYR A 335 -17.22 21.47 -10.87
N PHE A 336 -16.02 21.17 -10.37
CA PHE A 336 -15.17 22.23 -9.81
C PHE A 336 -14.61 23.15 -10.89
N ALA A 337 -14.24 22.61 -12.06
CA ALA A 337 -13.83 23.38 -13.23
C ALA A 337 -14.88 24.44 -13.63
N GLU A 338 -16.16 24.04 -13.67
CA GLU A 338 -17.28 24.95 -13.94
C GLU A 338 -17.43 26.02 -12.85
N GLN A 339 -17.27 25.64 -11.57
CA GLN A 339 -17.40 26.57 -10.44
C GLN A 339 -16.35 27.70 -10.47
N ILE A 340 -15.12 27.39 -10.86
CA ILE A 340 -14.03 28.39 -10.92
C ILE A 340 -13.88 29.03 -12.31
N GLY A 341 -14.70 28.62 -13.29
CA GLY A 341 -14.65 29.15 -14.66
C GLY A 341 -13.36 28.82 -15.41
N VAL A 342 -12.80 27.63 -15.18
CA VAL A 342 -11.54 27.18 -15.82
C VAL A 342 -11.83 25.98 -16.72
N GLU A 343 -11.26 25.99 -17.92
CA GLU A 343 -11.36 24.85 -18.84
C GLU A 343 -10.69 23.61 -18.23
N PRO A 344 -11.31 22.41 -18.32
CA PRO A 344 -10.76 21.19 -17.74
C PRO A 344 -9.34 20.83 -18.20
N GLU A 345 -8.96 21.21 -19.41
CA GLU A 345 -7.62 21.01 -19.98
C GLU A 345 -6.53 21.84 -19.26
N LYS A 346 -6.92 22.92 -18.58
CA LYS A 346 -6.00 23.75 -17.77
C LYS A 346 -5.87 23.24 -16.33
N LEU A 347 -6.70 22.29 -15.90
CA LEU A 347 -6.62 21.68 -14.58
C LEU A 347 -5.68 20.47 -14.59
N CYS A 348 -4.61 20.55 -13.81
CA CYS A 348 -3.79 19.39 -13.49
C CYS A 348 -4.25 18.82 -12.14
N CYS A 349 -4.95 17.69 -12.17
CA CYS A 349 -5.38 16.95 -10.99
C CYS A 349 -4.28 15.96 -10.58
N ILE A 350 -3.63 16.25 -9.44
CA ILE A 350 -2.60 15.43 -8.80
C ILE A 350 -3.21 14.69 -7.62
N SER A 351 -2.82 13.43 -7.42
CA SER A 351 -3.22 12.65 -6.26
C SER A 351 -2.04 12.12 -5.47
N ILE A 352 -2.12 12.16 -4.14
CA ILE A 352 -1.12 11.59 -3.24
C ILE A 352 -1.70 10.34 -2.60
N MET A 353 -1.08 9.20 -2.90
CA MET A 353 -1.62 7.88 -2.64
C MET A 353 -0.64 7.00 -1.85
N PRO A 354 -1.10 6.11 -0.98
CA PRO A 354 -0.26 5.10 -0.33
C PRO A 354 0.04 3.90 -1.26
N CYS A 355 -0.21 4.02 -2.56
CA CYS A 355 -0.31 2.90 -3.50
C CYS A 355 0.45 3.18 -4.80
N VAL A 356 1.16 2.17 -5.32
CA VAL A 356 1.83 2.25 -6.63
C VAL A 356 0.85 1.95 -7.78
N SER A 357 -0.07 0.98 -7.59
CA SER A 357 -1.06 0.63 -8.61
C SER A 357 -2.01 1.77 -8.97
N LYS A 358 -2.18 2.78 -8.10
CA LYS A 358 -2.93 4.01 -8.42
C LYS A 358 -2.32 4.79 -9.59
N LYS A 359 -1.00 4.74 -9.79
CA LYS A 359 -0.32 5.30 -10.97
C LYS A 359 -0.75 4.62 -12.27
N ARG A 360 -1.04 3.31 -12.24
CA ARG A 360 -1.59 2.58 -13.40
C ARG A 360 -3.08 2.86 -13.59
N GLU A 361 -3.84 2.94 -12.49
CA GLU A 361 -5.27 3.24 -12.57
C GLU A 361 -5.53 4.58 -13.28
N ALA A 362 -4.74 5.61 -12.98
CA ALA A 362 -4.82 6.93 -13.63
C ALA A 362 -4.61 6.91 -15.15
N THR A 363 -4.05 5.83 -15.71
CA THR A 363 -3.77 5.72 -17.14
C THR A 363 -4.67 4.70 -17.84
N LEU A 364 -5.71 4.18 -17.17
CA LEU A 364 -6.64 3.25 -17.80
C LEU A 364 -7.51 3.98 -18.83
N PRO A 365 -7.86 3.34 -19.98
CA PRO A 365 -8.64 3.98 -21.03
C PRO A 365 -9.99 4.57 -20.58
N ASP A 366 -10.62 3.97 -19.58
CA ASP A 366 -11.94 4.40 -19.08
C ASP A 366 -11.87 5.46 -17.97
N MET A 367 -10.66 5.99 -17.68
CA MET A 367 -10.42 7.04 -16.67
C MET A 367 -10.28 8.43 -17.33
N TYR A 368 -11.19 8.69 -18.27
CA TYR A 368 -11.29 9.92 -19.06
C TYR A 368 -12.75 10.41 -19.08
N SER A 369 -13.52 10.14 -18.02
CA SER A 369 -14.96 10.48 -18.01
C SER A 369 -15.23 11.97 -18.05
N ALA A 370 -14.32 12.79 -17.53
CA ALA A 370 -14.42 14.23 -17.64
C ALA A 370 -14.25 14.70 -19.09
N SER A 371 -14.87 15.84 -19.42
CA SER A 371 -14.62 16.57 -20.68
C SER A 371 -14.84 15.77 -21.96
N SER A 372 -15.79 14.82 -21.93
CA SER A 372 -16.14 13.96 -23.07
C SER A 372 -14.99 13.07 -23.56
N GLY A 373 -14.12 12.57 -22.67
CA GLY A 373 -13.04 11.64 -23.06
C GLY A 373 -11.71 12.31 -23.41
N ARG A 374 -11.63 13.65 -23.36
CA ARG A 374 -10.47 14.39 -23.90
C ARG A 374 -9.27 14.48 -22.96
N VAL A 375 -9.51 14.46 -21.65
CA VAL A 375 -8.48 14.58 -20.62
C VAL A 375 -8.61 13.47 -19.58
N PRO A 376 -7.51 13.00 -18.99
CA PRO A 376 -7.59 12.00 -17.93
C PRO A 376 -8.28 12.59 -16.70
N ASP A 377 -9.02 11.78 -15.95
CA ASP A 377 -9.64 12.20 -14.69
C ASP A 377 -8.55 12.63 -13.69
N VAL A 378 -7.42 11.90 -13.61
CA VAL A 378 -6.25 12.22 -12.79
C VAL A 378 -4.98 12.24 -13.64
N ASP A 379 -4.24 13.35 -13.65
CA ASP A 379 -3.06 13.54 -14.49
C ASP A 379 -1.79 12.92 -13.90
N ILE A 380 -1.60 13.09 -12.59
CA ILE A 380 -0.37 12.67 -11.90
C ILE A 380 -0.73 12.00 -10.57
N VAL A 381 -0.02 10.91 -10.26
CA VAL A 381 -0.15 10.22 -8.97
C VAL A 381 1.22 10.18 -8.31
N LEU A 382 1.31 10.71 -7.09
CA LEU A 382 2.47 10.60 -6.21
C LEU A 382 2.21 9.58 -5.12
N THR A 383 3.26 8.89 -4.69
CA THR A 383 3.25 8.08 -3.47
C THR A 383 3.50 8.94 -2.23
N THR A 384 3.19 8.41 -1.04
CA THR A 384 3.57 9.05 0.24
C THR A 384 5.08 9.29 0.35
N ARG A 385 5.89 8.39 -0.22
CA ARG A 385 7.35 8.58 -0.29
C ARG A 385 7.76 9.71 -1.23
N GLU A 386 7.05 9.91 -2.33
CA GLU A 386 7.28 11.04 -3.25
C GLU A 386 6.91 12.38 -2.59
N LEU A 387 5.79 12.44 -1.85
CA LEU A 387 5.44 13.62 -1.03
C LEU A 387 6.56 13.97 -0.05
N ALA A 388 7.06 12.99 0.72
CA ALA A 388 8.14 13.24 1.66
C ALA A 388 9.42 13.76 0.97
N ARG A 389 9.71 13.30 -0.25
CA ARG A 389 10.83 13.81 -1.06
C ARG A 389 10.58 15.26 -1.50
N MET A 390 9.37 15.61 -1.93
CA MET A 390 9.03 16.99 -2.30
C MET A 390 9.15 17.95 -1.13
N ILE A 391 8.62 17.59 0.05
CA ILE A 391 8.73 18.43 1.27
C ILE A 391 10.20 18.71 1.60
N ARG A 392 11.06 17.68 1.50
CA ARG A 392 12.51 17.83 1.73
C ARG A 392 13.18 18.67 0.64
N ALA A 393 12.79 18.49 -0.63
CA ALA A 393 13.35 19.23 -1.76
C ALA A 393 13.03 20.74 -1.67
N GLU A 394 11.83 21.08 -1.21
CA GLU A 394 11.42 22.47 -0.96
C GLU A 394 11.93 23.02 0.38
N HIS A 395 12.75 22.26 1.11
CA HIS A 395 13.32 22.65 2.39
C HIS A 395 12.28 23.09 3.44
N ILE A 396 11.08 22.50 3.38
CA ILE A 396 9.98 22.82 4.28
C ILE A 396 10.21 22.08 5.60
N ALA A 397 10.13 22.81 6.72
CA ALA A 397 10.15 22.26 8.07
C ALA A 397 8.71 22.16 8.60
N PRO A 398 8.03 21.00 8.49
CA PRO A 398 6.60 20.93 8.78
C PRO A 398 6.29 21.27 10.24
N ALA A 399 7.20 20.95 11.16
CA ALA A 399 7.07 21.27 12.58
C ALA A 399 6.89 22.77 12.88
N LEU A 400 7.31 23.66 11.97
CA LEU A 400 7.19 25.12 12.09
C LEU A 400 5.97 25.68 11.37
N LEU A 401 5.20 24.85 10.67
CA LEU A 401 4.01 25.30 9.96
C LEU A 401 2.83 25.45 10.94
N THR A 402 2.04 26.49 10.68
CA THR A 402 0.71 26.65 11.26
C THR A 402 -0.24 25.73 10.51
N GLU A 403 -1.20 25.13 11.20
CA GLU A 403 -2.17 24.24 10.58
C GLU A 403 -3.11 25.02 9.66
N GLU A 404 -3.36 24.47 8.47
CA GLU A 404 -4.30 25.01 7.50
C GLU A 404 -5.36 23.97 7.17
N ALA A 405 -6.58 24.40 6.88
CA ALA A 405 -7.65 23.51 6.44
C ALA A 405 -7.52 23.19 4.93
N PHE A 406 -8.07 22.04 4.53
CA PHE A 406 -8.35 21.76 3.13
C PHE A 406 -9.26 22.83 2.54
N ASP A 407 -9.14 23.06 1.24
CA ASP A 407 -9.97 24.01 0.51
C ASP A 407 -11.38 23.44 0.28
N SER A 408 -12.38 24.31 0.07
CA SER A 408 -13.76 23.94 -0.27
C SER A 408 -14.01 24.19 -1.76
N PRO A 409 -14.89 23.45 -2.46
CA PRO A 409 -15.96 22.59 -1.92
C PRO A 409 -15.68 21.08 -2.00
N LEU A 410 -14.41 20.66 -2.09
CA LEU A 410 -14.01 19.24 -2.21
C LEU A 410 -13.12 18.78 -1.04
N GLY A 411 -13.18 19.48 0.10
CA GLY A 411 -12.25 19.30 1.22
C GLY A 411 -12.89 18.73 2.48
N GLU A 412 -14.22 18.83 2.61
CA GLU A 412 -14.94 18.27 3.75
C GLU A 412 -15.19 16.78 3.55
N SER A 413 -14.98 16.01 4.62
CA SER A 413 -15.16 14.56 4.61
C SER A 413 -15.70 14.04 5.93
N SER A 414 -16.46 12.95 5.83
CA SER A 414 -16.95 12.21 6.98
C SER A 414 -15.90 11.25 7.54
N GLY A 415 -16.12 10.79 8.77
CA GLY A 415 -15.36 9.70 9.37
C GLY A 415 -15.46 8.37 8.61
N ALA A 416 -16.56 8.13 7.88
CA ALA A 416 -16.68 6.97 6.99
C ALA A 416 -15.69 7.04 5.82
N GLY A 417 -15.49 8.21 5.22
CA GLY A 417 -14.46 8.42 4.19
C GLY A 417 -13.03 8.24 4.73
N VAL A 418 -12.77 8.59 6.00
CA VAL A 418 -11.45 8.44 6.64
C VAL A 418 -11.03 6.98 6.79
N ILE A 419 -11.96 6.09 7.16
CA ILE A 419 -11.64 4.68 7.44
C ILE A 419 -11.38 3.84 6.18
N PHE A 420 -11.61 4.35 4.97
CA PHE A 420 -11.27 3.66 3.70
C PHE A 420 -9.82 3.16 3.62
N GLY A 421 -8.92 3.77 4.41
CA GLY A 421 -7.51 3.40 4.43
C GLY A 421 -7.21 2.03 5.04
N VAL A 422 -8.13 1.42 5.78
CA VAL A 422 -7.94 0.11 6.44
C VAL A 422 -8.81 -0.97 5.82
N THR A 423 -8.38 -2.23 5.95
CA THR A 423 -9.23 -3.38 5.63
C THR A 423 -10.52 -3.36 6.47
N GLY A 424 -11.66 -3.50 5.81
CA GLY A 424 -13.01 -3.45 6.40
C GLY A 424 -13.57 -2.03 6.48
N GLY A 425 -12.79 -1.00 6.19
CA GLY A 425 -13.23 0.38 6.26
C GLY A 425 -14.23 0.75 5.17
N VAL A 426 -14.07 0.21 3.96
CA VAL A 426 -15.00 0.45 2.84
C VAL A 426 -16.31 -0.26 3.10
N MET A 427 -16.24 -1.52 3.54
CA MET A 427 -17.37 -2.33 3.98
C MET A 427 -18.16 -1.61 5.08
N GLU A 428 -17.50 -1.18 6.15
CA GLU A 428 -18.14 -0.46 7.24
C GLU A 428 -18.81 0.84 6.78
N ALA A 429 -18.12 1.64 5.96
CA ALA A 429 -18.65 2.88 5.42
C ALA A 429 -19.87 2.66 4.51
N ALA A 430 -19.84 1.64 3.65
CA ALA A 430 -20.96 1.26 2.79
C ALA A 430 -22.17 0.79 3.61
N LEU A 431 -21.94 -0.04 4.64
CA LEU A 431 -22.99 -0.53 5.52
C LEU A 431 -23.66 0.58 6.33
N ARG A 432 -22.89 1.57 6.80
CA ARG A 432 -23.41 2.77 7.48
C ARG A 432 -24.46 3.50 6.63
N THR A 433 -24.16 3.75 5.36
CA THR A 433 -25.10 4.45 4.45
C THR A 433 -26.23 3.53 3.98
N ALA A 434 -25.95 2.27 3.67
CA ALA A 434 -26.98 1.32 3.27
C ALA A 434 -28.03 1.13 4.38
N TYR A 435 -27.60 1.07 5.64
CA TYR A 435 -28.49 1.04 6.81
C TYR A 435 -29.41 2.24 6.88
N TYR A 436 -28.86 3.45 6.77
CA TYR A 436 -29.66 4.67 6.77
C TYR A 436 -30.71 4.68 5.64
N CYS A 437 -30.32 4.30 4.42
CA CYS A 437 -31.24 4.26 3.28
C CYS A 437 -32.41 3.28 3.46
N VAL A 438 -32.25 2.21 4.25
CA VAL A 438 -33.28 1.19 4.46
C VAL A 438 -34.12 1.48 5.72
N GLU A 439 -33.46 1.86 6.81
CA GLU A 439 -34.09 2.02 8.13
C GLU A 439 -34.58 3.45 8.38
N GLY A 440 -34.11 4.42 7.60
CA GLY A 440 -34.43 5.85 7.74
C GLY A 440 -33.76 6.54 8.93
N VAL A 441 -32.89 5.83 9.66
CA VAL A 441 -32.14 6.34 10.81
C VAL A 441 -30.69 5.84 10.77
N ASN A 442 -29.77 6.62 11.33
CA ASN A 442 -28.38 6.21 11.41
C ASN A 442 -28.19 5.07 12.42
N PRO A 443 -27.37 4.06 12.10
CA PRO A 443 -26.97 3.07 13.09
C PRO A 443 -26.01 3.71 14.10
N PRO A 444 -25.76 3.06 15.26
CA PRO A 444 -24.60 3.38 16.07
C PRO A 444 -23.33 3.38 15.17
N PRO A 445 -22.42 4.35 15.30
CA PRO A 445 -21.29 4.45 14.37
C PRO A 445 -20.41 3.20 14.30
N ASP A 446 -20.32 2.44 15.40
CA ASP A 446 -19.53 1.22 15.50
C ASP A 446 -20.36 -0.07 15.30
N ALA A 447 -21.60 0.04 14.78
CA ALA A 447 -22.50 -1.10 14.58
C ALA A 447 -21.93 -2.20 13.65
N PHE A 448 -20.95 -1.86 12.82
CA PHE A 448 -20.30 -2.77 11.88
C PHE A 448 -18.85 -3.08 12.27
N SER A 449 -18.46 -2.93 13.54
CA SER A 449 -17.09 -3.21 13.98
C SER A 449 -16.62 -4.65 13.70
N ASP A 450 -17.56 -5.57 13.48
CA ASP A 450 -17.29 -6.96 13.15
C ASP A 450 -16.62 -7.16 11.78
N VAL A 451 -16.50 -6.13 10.93
CA VAL A 451 -15.69 -6.22 9.69
C VAL A 451 -14.25 -5.76 9.87
N ARG A 452 -13.92 -5.11 10.99
CA ARG A 452 -12.58 -4.55 11.28
C ARG A 452 -11.57 -5.65 11.63
N GLY A 453 -10.31 -5.49 11.25
CA GLY A 453 -9.23 -6.36 11.75
C GLY A 453 -8.08 -6.53 10.76
N LEU A 454 -7.10 -7.34 11.16
CA LEU A 454 -5.93 -7.69 10.33
C LEU A 454 -5.95 -9.14 9.85
N GLU A 455 -6.99 -9.90 10.21
CA GLU A 455 -7.19 -11.26 9.74
C GLU A 455 -7.28 -11.30 8.22
N GLY A 456 -6.78 -12.38 7.61
CA GLY A 456 -6.74 -12.50 6.15
C GLY A 456 -8.12 -12.48 5.48
N ARG A 457 -9.12 -13.01 6.19
CA ARG A 457 -10.52 -13.07 5.80
C ARG A 457 -11.38 -12.94 7.04
N LYS A 458 -12.41 -12.11 6.97
CA LYS A 458 -13.37 -11.90 8.07
C LYS A 458 -14.80 -11.93 7.53
N GLU A 459 -15.65 -12.71 8.17
CA GLU A 459 -17.03 -12.90 7.77
C GLU A 459 -17.96 -12.35 8.83
N ALA A 460 -18.98 -11.60 8.39
CA ALA A 460 -19.97 -11.01 9.29
C ALA A 460 -21.34 -11.00 8.61
N SER A 461 -22.39 -11.13 9.40
CA SER A 461 -23.77 -11.05 8.92
C SER A 461 -24.50 -9.93 9.64
N PHE A 462 -25.14 -9.05 8.88
CA PHE A 462 -25.87 -7.90 9.42
C PHE A 462 -27.34 -7.93 9.00
N ARG A 463 -28.21 -7.42 9.85
CA ARG A 463 -29.63 -7.24 9.54
C ARG A 463 -29.81 -5.89 8.84
N LEU A 464 -30.45 -5.91 7.68
CA LEU A 464 -30.79 -4.71 6.91
C LEU A 464 -32.25 -4.84 6.45
N GLY A 465 -33.15 -4.13 7.13
CA GLY A 465 -34.59 -4.34 7.05
C GLY A 465 -34.97 -5.80 7.28
N ASP A 466 -35.65 -6.38 6.30
CA ASP A 466 -36.14 -7.76 6.38
C ASP A 466 -35.11 -8.80 5.92
N ARG A 467 -33.89 -8.38 5.55
CA ARG A 467 -32.87 -9.24 4.96
C ARG A 467 -31.64 -9.40 5.86
N THR A 468 -30.99 -10.55 5.73
CA THR A 468 -29.69 -10.79 6.35
C THR A 468 -28.63 -10.66 5.26
N LEU A 469 -27.75 -9.68 5.43
CA LEU A 469 -26.65 -9.40 4.51
C LEU A 469 -25.40 -10.15 4.97
N ARG A 470 -24.93 -11.08 4.15
CA ARG A 470 -23.70 -11.86 4.38
C ARG A 470 -22.53 -11.10 3.75
N THR A 471 -21.58 -10.72 4.58
CA THR A 471 -20.43 -9.91 4.17
C THR A 471 -19.11 -10.64 4.39
N CYS A 472 -18.13 -10.37 3.54
CA CYS A 472 -16.77 -10.86 3.70
C CYS A 472 -15.77 -9.75 3.42
N THR A 473 -14.78 -9.60 4.30
CA THR A 473 -13.69 -8.65 4.16
C THR A 473 -12.39 -9.42 3.97
N VAL A 474 -11.62 -9.06 2.96
CA VAL A 474 -10.39 -9.76 2.57
C VAL A 474 -9.18 -8.85 2.57
N SER A 475 -8.12 -9.31 3.22
CA SER A 475 -6.84 -8.63 3.38
C SER A 475 -5.74 -9.43 2.66
N GLY A 476 -5.24 -8.93 1.54
CA GLY A 476 -4.17 -9.58 0.76
C GLY A 476 -4.67 -10.46 -0.39
N LEU A 477 -3.96 -10.44 -1.51
CA LEU A 477 -4.38 -11.16 -2.73
C LEU A 477 -4.32 -12.69 -2.61
N LYS A 478 -3.47 -13.27 -1.76
CA LYS A 478 -3.55 -14.72 -1.49
C LYS A 478 -4.91 -15.08 -0.86
N ASN A 479 -5.36 -14.32 0.13
CA ASN A 479 -6.65 -14.59 0.77
C ASN A 479 -7.82 -14.33 -0.20
N ALA A 480 -7.66 -13.38 -1.12
CA ALA A 480 -8.61 -13.16 -2.22
C ALA A 480 -8.67 -14.37 -3.16
N ARG A 481 -7.50 -14.95 -3.51
CA ARG A 481 -7.42 -16.19 -4.29
C ARG A 481 -8.20 -17.31 -3.61
N ASP A 482 -7.90 -17.57 -2.35
CA ASP A 482 -8.54 -18.62 -1.56
C ASP A 482 -10.07 -18.41 -1.54
N LEU A 483 -10.55 -17.17 -1.32
CA LEU A 483 -11.98 -16.84 -1.37
C LEU A 483 -12.60 -17.06 -2.76
N MET A 484 -11.93 -16.66 -3.84
CA MET A 484 -12.47 -16.85 -5.20
C MET A 484 -12.63 -18.32 -5.53
N GLU A 485 -11.68 -19.15 -5.11
CA GLU A 485 -11.75 -20.60 -5.27
C GLU A 485 -12.92 -21.21 -4.48
N ASP A 486 -13.15 -20.76 -3.24
CA ASP A 486 -14.30 -21.18 -2.43
C ASP A 486 -15.64 -20.79 -3.08
N ILE A 487 -15.75 -19.57 -3.60
CA ILE A 487 -16.95 -19.08 -4.31
C ILE A 487 -17.22 -19.92 -5.57
N LEU A 488 -16.18 -20.20 -6.37
CA LEU A 488 -16.31 -20.99 -7.61
C LEU A 488 -16.70 -22.44 -7.34
N ARG A 489 -16.25 -23.03 -6.21
CA ARG A 489 -16.67 -24.36 -5.78
C ARG A 489 -18.07 -24.38 -5.18
N GLY A 490 -18.62 -23.22 -4.81
CA GLY A 490 -19.91 -23.09 -4.12
C GLY A 490 -19.82 -23.33 -2.62
N ASP A 491 -18.61 -23.36 -2.05
CA ASP A 491 -18.36 -23.58 -0.62
C ASP A 491 -18.69 -22.32 0.21
N ALA A 492 -18.70 -21.14 -0.43
CA ALA A 492 -18.97 -19.86 0.23
C ALA A 492 -19.91 -18.98 -0.60
N GLN A 493 -20.83 -18.28 0.07
CA GLN A 493 -21.81 -17.39 -0.55
C GLN A 493 -21.93 -16.10 0.26
N TYR A 494 -21.73 -14.97 -0.42
CA TYR A 494 -21.81 -13.64 0.16
C TYR A 494 -22.68 -12.75 -0.72
N ASP A 495 -23.16 -11.67 -0.13
CA ASP A 495 -23.90 -10.64 -0.83
C ASP A 495 -22.94 -9.48 -1.15
N PHE A 496 -22.08 -9.07 -0.21
CA PHE A 496 -21.11 -8.00 -0.42
C PHE A 496 -19.72 -8.38 0.09
N VAL A 497 -18.69 -8.12 -0.72
CA VAL A 497 -17.30 -8.51 -0.41
C VAL A 497 -16.33 -7.36 -0.65
N GLU A 498 -15.62 -6.96 0.39
CA GLU A 498 -14.49 -6.02 0.29
C GLU A 498 -13.19 -6.79 0.06
N VAL A 499 -12.40 -6.37 -0.93
CA VAL A 499 -11.07 -6.92 -1.17
C VAL A 499 -10.02 -5.83 -1.25
N MET A 500 -9.03 -5.92 -0.36
CA MET A 500 -7.83 -5.08 -0.37
C MET A 500 -6.61 -5.93 -0.73
N ALA A 501 -5.88 -5.53 -1.78
CA ALA A 501 -4.71 -6.29 -2.23
C ALA A 501 -3.54 -6.30 -1.24
N CYS A 502 -3.38 -5.22 -0.45
CA CYS A 502 -2.29 -5.07 0.52
C CYS A 502 -2.75 -5.56 1.90
N PRO A 503 -1.91 -6.31 2.64
CA PRO A 503 -2.21 -6.71 4.02
C PRO A 503 -2.54 -5.50 4.90
N GLY A 504 -3.70 -5.54 5.56
CA GLY A 504 -4.22 -4.49 6.43
C GLY A 504 -4.77 -3.26 5.70
N GLY A 505 -4.86 -3.30 4.37
CA GLY A 505 -5.45 -2.24 3.56
C GLY A 505 -4.42 -1.23 3.04
N CYS A 506 -4.91 -0.06 2.64
CA CYS A 506 -4.08 1.01 2.07
C CYS A 506 -3.01 1.53 3.05
N VAL A 507 -3.22 1.42 4.36
CA VAL A 507 -2.21 1.75 5.39
C VAL A 507 -0.95 0.88 5.31
N GLY A 508 -1.06 -0.34 4.79
CA GLY A 508 0.06 -1.23 4.44
C GLY A 508 0.45 -1.18 2.96
N GLY A 509 0.01 -0.15 2.22
CA GLY A 509 0.15 -0.05 0.78
C GLY A 509 1.58 0.13 0.29
N GLY A 510 1.85 -0.33 -0.94
CA GLY A 510 3.19 -0.32 -1.54
C GLY A 510 3.82 1.07 -1.78
N GLY A 511 3.06 2.15 -1.62
CA GLY A 511 3.52 3.55 -1.72
C GLY A 511 3.88 4.20 -0.38
N GLN A 512 3.70 3.50 0.74
CA GLN A 512 3.95 4.00 2.09
C GLN A 512 5.45 4.08 2.46
N PRO A 513 5.84 4.83 3.49
CA PRO A 513 7.19 4.75 4.05
C PRO A 513 7.58 3.29 4.39
N ILE A 514 8.85 2.96 4.12
CA ILE A 514 9.37 1.60 4.27
C ILE A 514 9.96 1.44 5.67
N THR A 515 9.40 0.49 6.42
CA THR A 515 9.99 -0.07 7.64
C THR A 515 10.40 -1.50 7.34
N ASP A 516 11.61 -1.91 7.74
CA ASP A 516 12.09 -3.24 7.35
C ASP A 516 11.24 -4.35 7.96
N GLY A 517 10.71 -5.20 7.08
CA GLY A 517 9.99 -6.41 7.46
C GLY A 517 8.58 -6.20 8.00
N MET A 518 8.05 -4.97 7.93
CA MET A 518 6.72 -4.63 8.42
C MET A 518 6.01 -3.66 7.47
N GLU A 519 4.73 -3.93 7.17
CA GLU A 519 3.86 -3.02 6.43
C GLU A 519 3.35 -1.85 7.31
N MET A 520 3.45 -1.97 8.64
CA MET A 520 2.98 -0.99 9.64
C MET A 520 1.46 -0.77 9.66
N ALA A 521 0.67 -1.69 9.09
CA ALA A 521 -0.78 -1.58 9.04
C ALA A 521 -1.42 -1.60 10.44
N ASP A 522 -0.87 -2.39 11.35
CA ASP A 522 -1.24 -2.50 12.77
C ASP A 522 -1.01 -1.21 13.55
N VAL A 523 -0.01 -0.40 13.16
CA VAL A 523 0.31 0.89 13.79
C VAL A 523 -0.47 2.04 13.16
N ARG A 524 -0.62 2.03 11.83
CA ARG A 524 -1.24 3.12 11.06
C ARG A 524 -2.78 3.02 11.06
N GLY A 525 -3.34 1.81 10.99
CA GLY A 525 -4.78 1.57 10.92
C GLY A 525 -5.57 2.15 12.10
N PRO A 526 -5.19 1.90 13.36
CA PRO A 526 -5.89 2.46 14.52
C PRO A 526 -5.97 3.99 14.53
N LYS A 527 -5.00 4.69 13.92
CA LYS A 527 -5.04 6.15 13.82
C LYS A 527 -6.21 6.64 12.96
N LEU A 528 -6.63 5.90 11.92
CA LEU A 528 -7.77 6.27 11.09
C LEU A 528 -9.09 6.16 11.87
N TYR A 529 -9.26 5.10 12.66
CA TYR A 529 -10.43 4.98 13.55
C TYR A 529 -10.47 6.08 14.62
N GLN A 530 -9.33 6.45 15.20
CA GLN A 530 -9.25 7.59 16.12
C GLN A 530 -9.63 8.92 15.47
N ILE A 531 -9.40 9.07 14.15
CA ILE A 531 -9.85 10.26 13.41
C ILE A 531 -11.36 10.17 13.18
N ASP A 532 -11.90 9.04 12.73
CA ASP A 532 -13.36 8.82 12.59
C ASP A 532 -14.12 9.13 13.88
N GLU A 533 -13.65 8.63 15.03
CA GLU A 533 -14.25 8.89 16.35
C GLU A 533 -14.30 10.38 16.73
N LYS A 534 -13.36 11.18 16.24
CA LYS A 534 -13.25 12.62 16.54
C LYS A 534 -13.94 13.51 15.51
N ARG A 535 -14.34 12.96 14.36
CA ARG A 535 -15.00 13.73 13.30
C ARG A 535 -16.44 14.05 13.72
N PRO A 536 -16.92 15.28 13.47
CA PRO A 536 -18.30 15.65 13.79
C PRO A 536 -19.31 14.91 12.91
N ILE A 537 -18.93 14.61 11.67
CA ILE A 537 -19.73 13.87 10.68
C ILE A 537 -19.07 12.49 10.51
N ARG A 538 -19.82 11.41 10.74
CA ARG A 538 -19.31 10.02 10.66
C ARG A 538 -19.96 9.18 9.55
N PHE A 539 -20.90 9.77 8.82
CA PHE A 539 -21.67 9.10 7.78
C PHE A 539 -21.52 9.85 6.45
N SER A 540 -21.24 9.12 5.37
CA SER A 540 -20.96 9.73 4.06
C SER A 540 -22.13 10.55 3.50
N HIS A 541 -23.36 10.10 3.72
CA HIS A 541 -24.58 10.79 3.28
C HIS A 541 -24.92 12.04 4.09
N GLU A 542 -24.23 12.29 5.21
CA GLU A 542 -24.36 13.51 6.00
C GLU A 542 -23.31 14.59 5.62
N ASN A 543 -22.40 14.28 4.71
CA ASN A 543 -21.41 15.25 4.24
C ASN A 543 -22.11 16.37 3.44
N PRO A 544 -22.07 17.64 3.90
CA PRO A 544 -22.81 18.74 3.29
C PRO A 544 -22.29 19.12 1.90
N GLU A 545 -20.99 18.94 1.64
CA GLU A 545 -20.42 19.19 0.31
C GLU A 545 -20.88 18.12 -0.69
N ILE A 546 -21.02 16.86 -0.24
CA ILE A 546 -21.59 15.78 -1.06
C ILE A 546 -23.07 16.02 -1.34
N ALA A 547 -23.85 16.39 -0.31
CA ALA A 547 -25.26 16.73 -0.48
C ALA A 547 -25.43 17.88 -1.49
N ARG A 548 -24.57 18.91 -1.43
CA ARG A 548 -24.56 20.01 -2.39
C ARG A 548 -24.21 19.53 -3.81
N LEU A 549 -23.18 18.71 -3.96
CA LEU A 549 -22.80 18.15 -5.27
C LEU A 549 -23.95 17.38 -5.93
N TYR A 550 -24.68 16.55 -5.16
CA TYR A 550 -25.87 15.88 -5.70
C TYR A 550 -26.99 16.86 -6.01
N ALA A 551 -27.30 17.81 -5.12
CA ALA A 551 -28.40 18.74 -5.33
C ALA A 551 -28.18 19.68 -6.54
N GLU A 552 -26.96 20.14 -6.76
CA GLU A 552 -26.65 21.15 -7.77
C GLU A 552 -26.19 20.55 -9.11
N TYR A 553 -25.64 19.33 -9.10
CA TYR A 553 -24.90 18.82 -10.25
C TYR A 553 -25.26 17.39 -10.65
N LEU A 554 -25.16 16.41 -9.75
CA LEU A 554 -25.32 14.98 -10.06
C LEU A 554 -26.78 14.47 -9.97
N GLU A 555 -27.67 15.24 -9.36
CA GLU A 555 -29.08 14.96 -9.05
C GLU A 555 -29.31 13.84 -8.04
N LYS A 556 -28.91 12.60 -8.36
CA LYS A 556 -29.10 11.43 -7.49
C LYS A 556 -28.05 10.35 -7.75
N PRO A 557 -27.73 9.52 -6.74
CA PRO A 557 -26.93 8.31 -6.95
C PRO A 557 -27.57 7.39 -7.99
N LEU A 558 -26.74 6.70 -8.78
CA LEU A 558 -27.14 5.86 -9.92
C LEU A 558 -28.00 6.59 -10.97
N GLY A 559 -27.94 7.92 -11.02
CA GLY A 559 -28.58 8.74 -12.06
C GLY A 559 -27.77 8.73 -13.36
N GLU A 560 -28.33 9.27 -14.45
CA GLU A 560 -27.65 9.31 -15.75
C GLU A 560 -26.30 10.05 -15.69
N ARG A 561 -26.28 11.22 -15.03
CA ARG A 561 -25.06 12.03 -14.88
C ARG A 561 -24.07 11.41 -13.89
N SER A 562 -24.53 10.90 -12.75
CA SER A 562 -23.64 10.23 -11.80
C SER A 562 -23.04 8.96 -12.41
N HIS A 563 -23.82 8.19 -13.17
CA HIS A 563 -23.34 6.99 -13.84
C HIS A 563 -22.30 7.30 -14.93
N SER A 564 -22.53 8.34 -15.76
CA SER A 564 -21.56 8.69 -16.81
C SER A 564 -20.22 9.23 -16.28
N LEU A 565 -20.23 9.95 -15.14
CA LEU A 565 -19.02 10.52 -14.55
C LEU A 565 -18.32 9.57 -13.56
N LEU A 566 -19.10 8.90 -12.72
CA LEU A 566 -18.61 8.21 -11.52
C LEU A 566 -18.56 6.69 -11.66
N HIS A 567 -19.06 6.11 -12.76
CA HIS A 567 -19.02 4.67 -12.97
C HIS A 567 -18.09 4.26 -14.10
N THR A 568 -17.68 3.00 -14.09
CA THR A 568 -16.87 2.35 -15.11
C THR A 568 -17.31 0.90 -15.26
N HIS A 569 -17.12 0.34 -16.45
CA HIS A 569 -17.44 -1.05 -16.77
C HIS A 569 -16.24 -1.82 -17.29
N GLY A 570 -15.05 -1.20 -17.26
CA GLY A 570 -13.83 -1.76 -17.82
C GLY A 570 -13.39 -3.01 -17.09
#